data_AF-A0A7Y3HMH2-F1
#
_entry.id   AF-A0A7Y3HMH2-F1
#
_cell.length_a   1.000
_cell.length_b   1.000
_cell.length_c   1.000
_cell.angle_alpha   90.00
_cell.angle_beta   90.00
_cell.angle_gamma   90.00
#
_symmetry.space_group_name_H-M   'P 1'
#
loop_
_entity.id
_entity.type
_entity.pdbx_description
1 polymer ?
#
loop_
_entity_poly.entity_id
_entity_poly.type
_entity_poly.pdbx_seq_one_letter_code
_entity_poly.pdbx_strand_id
1 'polypeptide(L)'
;MLPLFSCGQVQELHPELGWTVDKTLQGEIEQLKHEKYCEEFWKGKSGQIDREKLSKEETITLDSCGIDLPEYWSINGIGCSWYCGGGQDSLSASSVLLPNKSNTYAASNAHDLSYKTAWVEGADGYGIGEYLIYHVQPTNPRITEIIVVNGYVKSEQAWKENSRVKKLLMSVDDKAYAYINLEDSMAEQHFKIKPLGNDPKDWDEMEKLPVWTMKFEITEVYPGDKYEDTAITEIYFDGIDVH
;
A
#
# COMPACT_ATOMS: atom_id res chain seq x y z
N MET A 1 -39.10 -2.23 -21.30
CA MET A 1 -39.45 -2.37 -19.87
C MET A 1 -38.13 -2.59 -19.15
N LEU A 2 -37.56 -1.53 -18.56
CA LEU A 2 -36.29 -1.61 -17.84
C LEU A 2 -36.50 -2.45 -16.56
N PRO A 3 -35.63 -3.41 -16.24
CA PRO A 3 -35.75 -4.12 -14.99
C PRO A 3 -35.42 -3.17 -13.84
N LEU A 4 -36.35 -3.09 -12.89
CA LEU A 4 -36.13 -2.46 -11.59
C LEU A 4 -34.92 -3.14 -10.93
N PHE A 5 -33.82 -2.41 -10.78
CA PHE A 5 -32.73 -2.86 -9.92
C PHE A 5 -33.25 -2.89 -8.49
N SER A 6 -33.45 -4.11 -7.98
CA SER A 6 -33.53 -4.40 -6.56
C SER A 6 -32.40 -3.67 -5.84
N CYS A 7 -32.73 -2.93 -4.78
CA CYS A 7 -31.77 -2.36 -3.84
C CYS A 7 -31.06 -3.53 -3.13
N GLY A 8 -30.03 -4.09 -3.78
CA GLY A 8 -29.19 -5.12 -3.20
C GLY A 8 -28.41 -4.52 -2.04
N GLN A 9 -28.39 -5.22 -0.92
CA GLN A 9 -27.54 -4.88 0.21
C GLN A 9 -26.08 -4.82 -0.28
N VAL A 10 -25.37 -3.73 0.05
CA VAL A 10 -23.93 -3.59 -0.24
C VAL A 10 -23.20 -4.75 0.44
N GLN A 11 -22.30 -5.40 -0.28
CA GLN A 11 -21.58 -6.58 0.24
C GLN A 11 -20.61 -6.18 1.37
N GLU A 12 -20.36 -7.11 2.29
CA GLU A 12 -19.35 -6.99 3.35
C GLU A 12 -18.16 -7.87 2.99
N LEU A 13 -16.97 -7.28 2.93
CA LEU A 13 -15.70 -7.97 2.69
C LEU A 13 -14.95 -8.10 4.03
N HIS A 14 -14.29 -9.23 4.20
CA HIS A 14 -13.47 -9.55 5.36
C HIS A 14 -12.08 -10.01 4.91
N PRO A 15 -11.02 -9.73 5.68
CA PRO A 15 -9.66 -9.93 5.22
C PRO A 15 -9.19 -11.36 5.42
N GLU A 16 -8.30 -11.79 4.53
CA GLU A 16 -7.29 -12.80 4.84
C GLU A 16 -6.05 -12.06 5.37
N LEU A 17 -5.57 -12.39 6.57
CA LEU A 17 -4.39 -11.74 7.14
C LEU A 17 -3.11 -12.26 6.47
N GLY A 18 -2.31 -11.34 5.94
CA GLY A 18 -0.98 -11.57 5.41
C GLY A 18 0.09 -11.53 6.50
N TRP A 19 1.30 -11.11 6.13
CA TRP A 19 2.38 -10.98 7.12
C TRP A 19 2.20 -9.75 8.00
N THR A 20 2.68 -9.85 9.24
CA THR A 20 2.74 -8.72 10.17
C THR A 20 3.86 -7.77 9.76
N VAL A 21 3.57 -6.48 9.66
CA VAL A 21 4.59 -5.46 9.41
C VAL A 21 5.42 -5.26 10.69
N ASP A 22 6.57 -5.93 10.77
CA ASP A 22 7.52 -5.85 11.87
C ASP A 22 8.81 -5.13 11.43
N LYS A 23 8.66 -3.85 11.06
CA LYS A 23 9.76 -2.99 10.62
C LYS A 23 10.00 -1.88 11.65
N THR A 24 11.26 -1.49 11.82
CA THR A 24 11.66 -0.48 12.80
C THR A 24 12.70 0.48 12.23
N LEU A 25 12.79 1.68 12.80
CA LEU A 25 13.86 2.63 12.49
C LEU A 25 15.25 2.06 12.76
N GLN A 26 15.39 1.18 13.76
CA GLN A 26 16.65 0.51 14.06
C GLN A 26 17.02 -0.48 12.93
N GLY A 27 16.06 -1.23 12.42
CA GLY A 27 16.27 -2.12 11.27
C GLY A 27 16.63 -1.37 10.00
N GLU A 28 16.02 -0.20 9.75
CA GLU A 28 16.43 0.69 8.65
C GLU A 28 17.89 1.12 8.79
N ILE A 29 18.30 1.56 9.99
CA ILE A 29 19.69 1.96 10.27
C ILE A 29 20.66 0.80 10.05
N GLU A 30 20.27 -0.42 10.39
CA GLU A 30 21.07 -1.62 10.17
C GLU A 30 21.21 -1.97 8.70
N GLN A 31 20.12 -1.91 7.93
CA GLN A 31 20.17 -2.12 6.48
C GLN A 31 21.04 -1.05 5.78
N LEU A 32 20.87 0.24 6.11
CA LEU A 32 21.69 1.31 5.54
C LEU A 32 23.19 1.16 5.86
N LYS A 33 23.53 0.66 7.06
CA LYS A 33 24.91 0.34 7.41
C LYS A 33 25.45 -0.82 6.57
N HIS A 34 24.63 -1.84 6.35
CA HIS A 34 24.98 -2.99 5.51
C HIS A 34 25.18 -2.59 4.05
N GLU A 35 24.28 -1.80 3.49
CA GLU A 35 24.39 -1.26 2.12
C GLU A 35 25.69 -0.49 1.93
N LYS A 36 26.00 0.46 2.83
CA LYS A 36 27.27 1.21 2.79
C LYS A 36 28.50 0.32 2.91
N TYR A 37 28.42 -0.73 3.73
CA TYR A 37 29.48 -1.71 3.84
C TYR A 37 29.68 -2.49 2.53
N CYS A 38 28.60 -2.90 1.88
CA CYS A 38 28.63 -3.59 0.59
C CYS A 38 29.12 -2.70 -0.55
N GLU A 39 28.73 -1.42 -0.60
CA GLU A 39 29.26 -0.44 -1.56
C GLU A 39 30.79 -0.34 -1.48
N GLU A 40 31.35 -0.22 -0.26
CA GLU A 40 32.80 -0.18 -0.06
C GLU A 40 33.47 -1.53 -0.35
N PHE A 41 32.81 -2.66 -0.09
CA PHE A 41 33.33 -3.98 -0.47
C PHE A 41 33.46 -4.13 -1.99
N TRP A 42 32.47 -3.66 -2.75
CA TRP A 42 32.46 -3.75 -4.22
C TRP A 42 33.33 -2.70 -4.91
N LYS A 43 33.72 -1.65 -4.21
CA LYS A 43 34.58 -0.58 -4.73
C LYS A 43 35.93 -1.13 -5.22
N GLY A 44 36.17 -0.99 -6.52
CA GLY A 44 37.40 -1.46 -7.16
C GLY A 44 37.45 -2.96 -7.44
N LYS A 45 36.39 -3.73 -7.14
CA LYS A 45 36.22 -5.11 -7.60
C LYS A 45 35.49 -5.07 -8.96
N SER A 46 36.16 -5.54 -10.00
CA SER A 46 35.57 -5.69 -11.34
C SER A 46 35.89 -7.07 -11.91
N GLY A 47 34.93 -7.64 -12.65
CA GLY A 47 35.06 -8.99 -13.22
C GLY A 47 34.55 -10.11 -12.31
N GLN A 48 34.73 -11.35 -12.78
CA GLN A 48 34.28 -12.55 -12.08
C GLN A 48 35.13 -12.78 -10.81
N ILE A 49 34.48 -12.89 -9.65
CA ILE A 49 35.16 -13.23 -8.40
C ILE A 49 35.39 -14.75 -8.34
N ASP A 50 36.65 -15.15 -8.19
CA ASP A 50 37.05 -16.53 -7.97
C ASP A 50 36.83 -16.91 -6.50
N ARG A 51 35.69 -17.54 -6.20
CA ARG A 51 35.30 -17.94 -4.85
C ARG A 51 36.32 -18.86 -4.16
N GLU A 52 37.07 -19.67 -4.92
CA GLU A 52 38.04 -20.62 -4.33
C GLU A 52 39.26 -19.91 -3.72
N LYS A 53 39.45 -18.63 -4.03
CA LYS A 53 40.56 -17.81 -3.50
C LYS A 53 40.17 -16.91 -2.33
N LEU A 54 38.89 -16.88 -1.95
CA LEU A 54 38.42 -16.02 -0.86
C LEU A 54 38.69 -16.64 0.50
N SER A 55 38.98 -15.80 1.48
CA SER A 55 38.90 -16.18 2.90
C SER A 55 37.45 -16.50 3.30
N LYS A 56 37.28 -17.09 4.48
CA LYS A 56 35.94 -17.36 5.03
C LYS A 56 35.18 -16.06 5.25
N GLU A 57 35.85 -15.05 5.78
CA GLU A 57 35.29 -13.72 6.02
C GLU A 57 34.87 -13.06 4.71
N GLU A 58 35.71 -13.09 3.67
CA GLU A 58 35.35 -12.54 2.35
C GLU A 58 34.22 -13.31 1.67
N THR A 59 34.12 -14.62 1.90
CA THR A 59 33.01 -15.44 1.40
C THR A 59 31.69 -15.02 2.06
N ILE A 60 31.68 -14.83 3.38
CA ILE A 60 30.51 -14.34 4.12
C ILE A 60 30.10 -12.95 3.62
N THR A 61 31.07 -12.04 3.44
CA THR A 61 30.80 -10.71 2.89
C THR A 61 30.23 -10.80 1.49
N LEU A 62 30.83 -11.60 0.60
CA LEU A 62 30.36 -11.78 -0.77
C LEU A 62 28.92 -12.34 -0.80
N ASP A 63 28.61 -13.31 0.05
CA ASP A 63 27.27 -13.88 0.14
C ASP A 63 26.26 -12.84 0.63
N SER A 64 26.63 -12.00 1.62
CA SER A 64 25.75 -10.96 2.16
C SER A 64 25.56 -9.74 1.26
N CYS A 65 26.56 -9.43 0.42
CA CYS A 65 26.59 -8.26 -0.46
C CYS A 65 26.29 -8.59 -1.92
N GLY A 66 26.12 -9.87 -2.25
CA GLY A 66 25.72 -10.34 -3.58
C GLY A 66 24.21 -10.53 -3.73
N ILE A 67 23.44 -10.16 -2.71
CA ILE A 67 21.97 -10.21 -2.72
C ILE A 67 21.47 -8.78 -2.85
N ASP A 68 20.77 -8.49 -3.95
CA ASP A 68 19.98 -7.27 -4.03
C ASP A 68 18.83 -7.39 -3.04
N LEU A 69 18.72 -6.43 -2.12
CA LEU A 69 17.61 -6.32 -1.19
C LEU A 69 16.76 -5.10 -1.60
N PRO A 70 15.42 -5.18 -1.54
CA PRO A 70 14.60 -3.99 -1.71
C PRO A 70 14.88 -2.99 -0.58
N GLU A 71 14.49 -1.73 -0.79
CA GLU A 71 14.58 -0.72 0.28
C GLU A 71 13.86 -1.22 1.54
N TYR A 72 14.41 -0.95 2.72
CA TYR A 72 13.94 -1.54 3.98
C TYR A 72 12.43 -1.37 4.19
N TRP A 73 11.86 -0.25 3.77
CA TRP A 73 10.44 0.06 3.94
C TRP A 73 9.56 -0.31 2.75
N SER A 74 10.13 -0.79 1.65
CA SER A 74 9.37 -1.11 0.43
C SER A 74 8.36 -2.23 0.66
N ILE A 75 7.15 -2.02 0.16
CA ILE A 75 6.08 -3.03 0.10
C ILE A 75 6.34 -3.99 -1.07
N ASN A 76 6.67 -3.44 -2.23
CA ASN A 76 7.05 -4.26 -3.37
C ASN A 76 8.51 -4.71 -3.22
N GLY A 77 8.72 -6.02 -3.25
CA GLY A 77 10.05 -6.61 -3.33
C GLY A 77 10.67 -6.45 -4.72
N ILE A 78 11.76 -7.17 -4.96
CA ILE A 78 12.40 -7.23 -6.28
C ILE A 78 11.61 -8.19 -7.17
N GLY A 79 11.04 -7.69 -8.29
CA GLY A 79 10.35 -8.51 -9.27
C GLY A 79 9.25 -7.79 -10.07
N CYS A 80 8.48 -8.56 -10.83
CA CYS A 80 7.27 -8.06 -11.49
C CYS A 80 6.14 -7.90 -10.46
N SER A 81 5.41 -6.80 -10.53
CA SER A 81 4.19 -6.57 -9.75
C SER A 81 3.07 -6.12 -10.66
N TRP A 82 1.83 -6.08 -10.14
CA TRP A 82 0.71 -5.50 -10.88
C TRP A 82 0.98 -4.06 -11.35
N TYR A 83 1.80 -3.33 -10.58
CA TYR A 83 2.25 -1.98 -10.90
C TYR A 83 3.20 -1.86 -12.11
N CYS A 84 3.60 -2.97 -12.73
CA CYS A 84 4.33 -2.91 -14.01
C CYS A 84 3.43 -2.46 -15.18
N GLY A 85 2.12 -2.70 -15.10
CA GLY A 85 1.14 -2.25 -16.08
C GLY A 85 0.01 -1.42 -15.48
N GLY A 86 -0.20 -1.50 -14.16
CA GLY A 86 -1.25 -0.80 -13.44
C GLY A 86 -0.76 0.35 -12.58
N GLY A 87 -1.69 1.22 -12.21
CA GLY A 87 -1.43 2.34 -11.32
C GLY A 87 -2.56 3.37 -11.34
N GLN A 88 -2.68 4.12 -10.25
CA GLN A 88 -3.57 5.26 -10.20
C GLN A 88 -3.03 6.42 -11.06
N ASP A 89 -3.94 7.13 -11.72
CA ASP A 89 -3.65 8.39 -12.40
C ASP A 89 -3.34 9.50 -11.36
N SER A 90 -4.20 9.58 -10.34
CA SER A 90 -4.02 10.48 -9.21
C SER A 90 -4.72 9.96 -7.96
N LEU A 91 -4.28 10.46 -6.80
CA LEU A 91 -4.82 10.15 -5.49
C LEU A 91 -5.05 11.45 -4.71
N SER A 92 -6.21 11.56 -4.09
CA SER A 92 -6.60 12.71 -3.26
C SER A 92 -7.28 12.25 -1.97
N ALA A 93 -7.33 13.13 -0.97
CA ALA A 93 -8.03 12.89 0.29
C ALA A 93 -8.99 14.05 0.60
N SER A 94 -10.01 13.79 1.41
CA SER A 94 -10.93 14.81 1.95
C SER A 94 -10.19 15.82 2.83
N SER A 95 -9.25 15.35 3.63
CA SER A 95 -8.37 16.16 4.46
C SER A 95 -7.03 15.45 4.68
N VAL A 96 -6.07 16.20 5.21
CA VAL A 96 -4.71 15.75 5.49
C VAL A 96 -4.22 16.44 6.76
N LEU A 97 -3.72 15.67 7.72
CA LEU A 97 -3.07 16.21 8.91
C LEU A 97 -1.86 17.05 8.51
N LEU A 98 -1.67 18.19 9.18
CA LEU A 98 -0.52 19.05 8.90
C LEU A 98 0.80 18.33 9.17
N PRO A 99 1.82 18.52 8.32
CA PRO A 99 3.14 17.92 8.53
C PRO A 99 3.71 18.24 9.91
N ASN A 100 4.38 17.26 10.51
CA ASN A 100 5.05 17.43 11.80
C ASN A 100 6.51 16.98 11.71
N LYS A 101 7.42 17.93 11.87
CA LYS A 101 8.87 17.76 11.65
C LYS A 101 9.13 17.21 10.25
N SER A 102 9.67 16.00 10.15
CA SER A 102 9.98 15.32 8.90
C SER A 102 8.85 14.43 8.38
N ASN A 103 7.76 14.23 9.15
CA ASN A 103 6.65 13.40 8.72
C ASN A 103 5.66 14.23 7.92
N THR A 104 5.27 13.71 6.75
CA THR A 104 4.13 14.15 5.96
C THR A 104 3.00 13.15 6.10
N TYR A 105 1.77 13.57 5.80
CA TYR A 105 0.58 12.74 5.94
C TYR A 105 -0.33 12.80 4.70
N ALA A 106 0.24 13.15 3.56
CA ALA A 106 -0.51 13.40 2.32
C ALA A 106 -1.23 12.14 1.82
N ALA A 107 -2.26 12.33 0.99
CA ALA A 107 -2.99 11.22 0.38
C ALA A 107 -2.07 10.25 -0.37
N SER A 108 -1.03 10.76 -1.04
CA SER A 108 -0.02 9.96 -1.75
C SER A 108 0.69 8.94 -0.86
N ASN A 109 0.78 9.21 0.45
CA ASN A 109 1.42 8.30 1.39
C ASN A 109 0.62 7.03 1.66
N ALA A 110 -0.63 6.93 1.16
CA ALA A 110 -1.43 5.71 1.17
C ALA A 110 -1.47 5.03 -0.21
N HIS A 111 -0.51 5.36 -1.08
CA HIS A 111 -0.19 4.60 -2.30
C HIS A 111 1.24 4.80 -2.79
N ASP A 112 2.22 4.92 -1.88
CA ASP A 112 3.63 5.14 -2.21
C ASP A 112 4.49 3.87 -2.12
N LEU A 113 3.85 2.71 -1.85
CA LEU A 113 4.45 1.40 -1.72
C LEU A 113 5.47 1.32 -0.58
N SER A 114 5.20 2.02 0.53
CA SER A 114 6.11 2.12 1.68
C SER A 114 5.39 1.93 3.01
N TYR A 115 5.90 1.04 3.85
CA TYR A 115 5.40 0.91 5.22
C TYR A 115 5.81 2.07 6.16
N LYS A 116 6.65 3.01 5.68
CA LYS A 116 7.22 4.09 6.51
C LYS A 116 6.28 5.27 6.67
N THR A 117 5.45 5.50 5.66
CA THR A 117 4.58 6.65 5.49
C THR A 117 3.14 6.23 5.74
N ALA A 118 2.26 7.23 5.89
CA ALA A 118 0.83 7.01 6.02
C ALA A 118 0.09 8.26 5.58
N TRP A 119 -1.10 8.09 5.01
CA TRP A 119 -2.10 9.12 5.07
C TRP A 119 -2.65 9.19 6.49
N VAL A 120 -2.78 10.41 7.00
CA VAL A 120 -3.49 10.68 8.25
C VAL A 120 -4.47 11.80 7.94
N GLU A 121 -5.75 11.55 8.20
CA GLU A 121 -6.78 12.57 8.03
C GLU A 121 -6.54 13.75 8.99
N GLY A 122 -7.05 14.93 8.65
CA GLY A 122 -6.81 16.17 9.39
C GLY A 122 -8.08 16.87 9.86
N ALA A 123 -9.19 16.13 9.97
CA ALA A 123 -10.44 16.64 10.51
C ALA A 123 -10.44 16.58 12.04
N ASP A 124 -11.35 17.32 12.67
CA ASP A 124 -11.55 17.19 14.12
C ASP A 124 -12.21 15.83 14.45
N GLY A 125 -11.74 15.16 15.49
CA GLY A 125 -12.27 13.87 15.93
C GLY A 125 -11.58 12.68 15.24
N TYR A 126 -12.32 11.59 15.07
CA TYR A 126 -11.76 10.32 14.57
C TYR A 126 -11.74 10.19 13.03
N GLY A 127 -12.07 11.23 12.28
CA GLY A 127 -12.10 11.17 10.82
C GLY A 127 -13.21 10.30 10.21
N ILE A 128 -14.30 10.02 10.93
CA ILE A 128 -15.47 9.34 10.34
C ILE A 128 -16.06 10.23 9.23
N GLY A 129 -16.17 9.69 8.02
CA GLY A 129 -16.59 10.41 6.81
C GLY A 129 -15.42 10.93 5.98
N GLU A 130 -14.19 10.90 6.49
CA GLU A 130 -12.99 11.23 5.72
C GLU A 130 -12.65 10.10 4.75
N TYR A 131 -12.05 10.43 3.61
CA TYR A 131 -11.89 9.50 2.51
C TYR A 131 -10.63 9.73 1.68
N LEU A 132 -10.22 8.66 0.98
CA LEU A 132 -9.28 8.68 -0.14
C LEU A 132 -10.04 8.43 -1.46
N ILE A 133 -9.67 9.15 -2.53
CA ILE A 133 -10.20 8.93 -3.89
C ILE A 133 -9.04 8.65 -4.83
N TYR A 134 -9.08 7.46 -5.42
CA TYR A 134 -8.21 7.00 -6.50
C TYR A 134 -8.89 7.29 -7.83
N HIS A 135 -8.18 7.98 -8.71
CA HIS A 135 -8.56 8.13 -10.11
C HIS A 135 -7.79 7.12 -10.94
N VAL A 136 -8.50 6.36 -11.77
CA VAL A 136 -7.94 5.22 -12.48
C VAL A 136 -8.20 5.36 -13.97
N GLN A 137 -7.13 5.27 -14.76
CA GLN A 137 -7.27 5.26 -16.21
C GLN A 137 -8.09 4.04 -16.65
N PRO A 138 -8.96 4.17 -17.66
CA PRO A 138 -9.76 3.04 -18.14
C PRO A 138 -8.91 1.90 -18.70
N THR A 139 -7.70 2.20 -19.16
CA THR A 139 -6.70 1.25 -19.67
C THR A 139 -5.92 0.51 -18.59
N ASN A 140 -6.13 0.84 -17.31
CA ASN A 140 -5.47 0.16 -16.21
C ASN A 140 -5.88 -1.32 -16.18
N PRO A 141 -4.95 -2.27 -16.00
CA PRO A 141 -5.25 -3.68 -15.76
C PRO A 141 -6.32 -3.88 -14.68
N ARG A 142 -7.06 -4.99 -14.77
CA ARG A 142 -8.15 -5.24 -13.84
C ARG A 142 -7.62 -5.60 -12.47
N ILE A 143 -8.19 -4.98 -11.44
CA ILE A 143 -7.90 -5.24 -10.03
C ILE A 143 -8.69 -6.47 -9.60
N THR A 144 -8.02 -7.44 -8.97
CA THR A 144 -8.66 -8.62 -8.38
C THR A 144 -8.48 -8.69 -6.87
N GLU A 145 -7.63 -7.83 -6.32
CA GLU A 145 -7.32 -7.82 -4.90
C GLU A 145 -7.06 -6.39 -4.41
N ILE A 146 -7.64 -6.07 -3.26
CA ILE A 146 -7.35 -4.85 -2.51
C ILE A 146 -6.59 -5.29 -1.27
N ILE A 147 -5.47 -4.64 -0.99
CA ILE A 147 -4.64 -4.94 0.16
C ILE A 147 -4.49 -3.68 0.99
N VAL A 148 -4.79 -3.78 2.29
CA VAL A 148 -4.79 -2.64 3.22
C VAL A 148 -3.78 -2.87 4.33
N VAL A 149 -2.93 -1.87 4.56
CA VAL A 149 -2.07 -1.77 5.74
C VAL A 149 -2.65 -0.71 6.65
N ASN A 150 -3.32 -1.17 7.71
CA ASN A 150 -4.20 -0.35 8.54
C ASN A 150 -3.46 0.33 9.71
N GLY A 151 -3.74 1.61 9.95
CA GLY A 151 -3.05 2.43 10.95
C GLY A 151 -1.67 2.91 10.47
N TYR A 152 -0.91 3.53 11.38
CA TYR A 152 0.43 4.04 11.06
C TYR A 152 1.53 3.04 11.49
N VAL A 153 1.86 2.09 10.61
CA VAL A 153 2.67 0.90 10.99
C VAL A 153 4.17 1.13 11.08
N LYS A 154 4.67 2.37 10.92
CA LYS A 154 6.12 2.67 11.00
C LYS A 154 6.79 2.27 12.33
N SER A 155 5.97 2.06 13.38
CA SER A 155 6.36 1.53 14.68
C SER A 155 5.11 1.10 15.43
N GLU A 156 5.23 0.12 16.33
CA GLU A 156 4.14 -0.30 17.21
C GLU A 156 3.55 0.88 18.01
N GLN A 157 4.40 1.81 18.48
CA GLN A 157 3.95 2.99 19.21
C GLN A 157 3.08 3.90 18.35
N ALA A 158 3.51 4.22 17.13
CA ALA A 158 2.71 5.05 16.21
C ALA A 158 1.37 4.38 15.86
N TRP A 159 1.40 3.06 15.63
CA TRP A 159 0.21 2.28 15.34
C TRP A 159 -0.80 2.30 16.50
N LYS A 160 -0.33 2.21 17.75
CA LYS A 160 -1.20 2.29 18.96
C LYS A 160 -1.69 3.70 19.27
N GLU A 161 -0.81 4.69 19.16
CA GLU A 161 -1.13 6.08 19.53
C GLU A 161 -2.16 6.72 18.59
N ASN A 162 -2.15 6.40 17.30
CA ASN A 162 -3.10 6.90 16.30
C ASN A 162 -4.33 6.01 16.17
N SER A 163 -5.47 6.54 15.77
CA SER A 163 -6.65 5.72 15.44
C SER A 163 -6.39 4.89 14.18
N ARG A 164 -7.06 3.73 14.08
CA ARG A 164 -7.03 2.84 12.91
C ARG A 164 -8.44 2.69 12.36
N VAL A 165 -8.56 2.35 11.09
CA VAL A 165 -9.86 2.14 10.47
C VAL A 165 -10.40 0.78 10.88
N LYS A 166 -11.67 0.73 11.27
CA LYS A 166 -12.39 -0.54 11.53
C LYS A 166 -13.24 -0.96 10.33
N LYS A 167 -13.80 0.01 9.61
CA LYS A 167 -14.60 -0.25 8.41
C LYS A 167 -14.48 0.89 7.41
N LEU A 168 -14.20 0.54 6.16
CA LEU A 168 -14.29 1.45 5.02
C LEU A 168 -15.56 1.17 4.22
N LEU A 169 -16.18 2.22 3.66
CA LEU A 169 -17.09 2.07 2.51
C LEU A 169 -16.30 2.33 1.23
N MET A 170 -16.18 1.31 0.41
CA MET A 170 -15.66 1.44 -0.95
C MET A 170 -16.81 1.77 -1.91
N SER A 171 -16.65 2.82 -2.71
CA SER A 171 -17.54 3.17 -3.82
C SER A 171 -16.78 3.23 -5.13
N VAL A 172 -17.42 2.81 -6.22
CA VAL A 172 -16.91 2.91 -7.59
C VAL A 172 -17.85 3.81 -8.38
N ASP A 173 -17.32 4.90 -8.94
CA ASP A 173 -18.10 5.96 -9.62
C ASP A 173 -19.34 6.37 -8.83
N ASP A 174 -19.11 6.76 -7.57
CA ASP A 174 -20.11 7.19 -6.57
C ASP A 174 -21.17 6.15 -6.20
N LYS A 175 -21.04 4.90 -6.65
CA LYS A 175 -21.93 3.81 -6.27
C LYS A 175 -21.25 2.92 -5.25
N ALA A 176 -21.92 2.69 -4.13
CA ALA A 176 -21.45 1.79 -3.09
C ALA A 176 -21.13 0.40 -3.68
N TYR A 177 -19.90 -0.05 -3.46
CA TYR A 177 -19.38 -1.32 -3.97
C TYR A 177 -19.31 -2.37 -2.87
N ALA A 178 -18.70 -2.04 -1.73
CA ALA A 178 -18.55 -2.93 -0.59
C ALA A 178 -18.23 -2.15 0.70
N TYR A 179 -18.62 -2.70 1.84
CA TYR A 179 -17.98 -2.40 3.11
C TYR A 179 -16.76 -3.31 3.28
N ILE A 180 -15.61 -2.72 3.61
CA ILE A 180 -14.35 -3.42 3.86
C ILE A 180 -14.12 -3.40 5.37
N ASN A 181 -14.27 -4.55 6.02
CA ASN A 181 -14.03 -4.70 7.45
C ASN A 181 -12.55 -4.96 7.69
N LEU A 182 -11.93 -4.20 8.58
CA LEU A 182 -10.52 -4.34 8.92
C LEU A 182 -10.38 -4.90 10.33
N GLU A 183 -9.48 -5.86 10.47
CA GLU A 183 -9.03 -6.35 11.78
C GLU A 183 -8.11 -5.31 12.42
N ASP A 184 -8.10 -5.27 13.76
CA ASP A 184 -7.20 -4.41 14.54
C ASP A 184 -5.80 -5.03 14.61
N SER A 185 -5.09 -4.99 13.48
CA SER A 185 -3.82 -5.67 13.26
C SER A 185 -2.85 -4.82 12.42
N MET A 186 -1.55 -4.96 12.70
CA MET A 186 -0.45 -4.43 11.89
C MET A 186 -0.11 -5.33 10.68
N ALA A 187 -0.84 -6.43 10.48
CA ALA A 187 -0.66 -7.27 9.31
C ALA A 187 -1.32 -6.67 8.07
N GLU A 188 -0.80 -7.03 6.90
CA GLU A 188 -1.48 -6.81 5.64
C GLU A 188 -2.83 -7.52 5.63
N GLN A 189 -3.83 -6.88 5.04
CA GLN A 189 -5.20 -7.37 5.03
C GLN A 189 -5.67 -7.48 3.58
N HIS A 190 -5.86 -8.72 3.14
CA HIS A 190 -6.10 -9.07 1.76
C HIS A 190 -7.58 -9.29 1.49
N PHE A 191 -8.12 -8.60 0.48
CA PHE A 191 -9.52 -8.68 0.07
C PHE A 191 -9.62 -9.05 -1.40
N LYS A 192 -9.91 -10.32 -1.66
CA LYS A 192 -10.16 -10.82 -3.03
C LYS A 192 -11.51 -10.34 -3.54
N ILE A 193 -11.53 -9.75 -4.72
CA ILE A 193 -12.73 -9.24 -5.39
C ILE A 193 -12.87 -9.83 -6.80
N LYS A 194 -14.06 -9.70 -7.38
CA LYS A 194 -14.24 -9.97 -8.80
C LYS A 194 -13.43 -8.94 -9.61
N PRO A 195 -12.86 -9.32 -10.77
CA PRO A 195 -12.10 -8.40 -11.61
C PRO A 195 -12.84 -7.07 -11.81
N LEU A 196 -12.20 -5.99 -11.38
CA LEU A 196 -12.70 -4.63 -11.44
C LEU A 196 -11.86 -3.83 -12.43
N GLY A 197 -12.51 -3.24 -13.43
CA GLY A 197 -11.87 -2.54 -14.55
C GLY A 197 -12.43 -3.00 -15.89
N ASN A 198 -11.84 -2.52 -17.00
CA ASN A 198 -12.30 -2.83 -18.35
C ASN A 198 -11.64 -4.10 -18.90
N ASP A 199 -12.34 -4.84 -19.77
CA ASP A 199 -11.80 -6.04 -20.44
C ASP A 199 -10.79 -5.59 -21.52
N PRO A 200 -9.53 -6.09 -21.51
CA PRO A 200 -8.44 -5.60 -22.38
C PRO A 200 -8.60 -5.93 -23.88
N LYS A 201 -9.71 -6.55 -24.31
CA LYS A 201 -9.90 -7.01 -25.69
C LYS A 201 -9.90 -5.91 -26.75
N ASP A 202 -10.26 -4.67 -26.41
CA ASP A 202 -10.28 -3.54 -27.33
C ASP A 202 -9.62 -2.31 -26.69
N TRP A 203 -8.28 -2.29 -26.69
CA TRP A 203 -7.48 -1.19 -26.11
C TRP A 203 -7.86 0.20 -26.66
N ASP A 204 -8.05 0.31 -27.98
CA ASP A 204 -8.42 1.55 -28.66
C ASP A 204 -9.80 2.09 -28.20
N GLU A 205 -10.72 1.22 -27.77
CA GLU A 205 -12.01 1.62 -27.23
C GLU A 205 -11.89 2.00 -25.75
N MET A 206 -11.02 1.32 -24.99
CA MET A 206 -10.76 1.64 -23.59
C MET A 206 -10.15 3.04 -23.42
N GLU A 207 -9.23 3.45 -24.28
CA GLU A 207 -8.63 4.80 -24.24
C GLU A 207 -9.66 5.94 -24.39
N LYS A 208 -10.84 5.64 -24.95
CA LYS A 208 -11.92 6.62 -25.13
C LYS A 208 -12.87 6.69 -23.93
N LEU A 209 -12.79 5.74 -23.00
CA LEU A 209 -13.61 5.74 -21.79
C LEU A 209 -13.16 6.83 -20.82
N PRO A 210 -14.04 7.34 -19.96
CA PRO A 210 -13.64 8.27 -18.91
C PRO A 210 -12.76 7.57 -17.87
N VAL A 211 -11.90 8.35 -17.22
CA VAL A 211 -11.29 7.98 -15.94
C VAL A 211 -12.40 7.63 -14.95
N TRP A 212 -12.22 6.52 -14.25
CA TRP A 212 -13.17 6.05 -13.22
C TRP A 212 -12.56 6.21 -11.83
N THR A 213 -13.39 6.14 -10.81
CA THR A 213 -12.99 6.46 -9.44
C THR A 213 -13.25 5.32 -8.47
N MET A 214 -12.32 5.14 -7.51
CA MET A 214 -12.55 4.34 -6.31
C MET A 214 -12.40 5.25 -5.09
N LYS A 215 -13.47 5.36 -4.30
CA LYS A 215 -13.47 6.10 -3.02
C LYS A 215 -13.47 5.12 -1.86
N PHE A 216 -12.57 5.32 -0.91
CA PHE A 216 -12.52 4.60 0.37
C PHE A 216 -12.83 5.56 1.50
N GLU A 217 -14.02 5.46 2.09
CA GLU A 217 -14.52 6.36 3.13
C GLU A 217 -14.52 5.67 4.51
N ILE A 218 -14.00 6.34 5.53
CA ILE A 218 -13.95 5.83 6.91
C ILE A 218 -15.35 5.85 7.50
N THR A 219 -15.86 4.69 7.90
CA THR A 219 -17.22 4.56 8.48
C THR A 219 -17.22 4.09 9.94
N GLU A 220 -16.18 3.36 10.35
CA GLU A 220 -15.95 3.00 11.75
C GLU A 220 -14.44 3.00 12.04
N VAL A 221 -14.08 3.25 13.30
CA VAL A 221 -12.69 3.39 13.76
C VAL A 221 -12.42 2.56 15.02
N TYR A 222 -11.16 2.15 15.19
CA TYR A 222 -10.58 1.74 16.46
C TYR A 222 -9.87 2.96 17.09
N PRO A 223 -10.33 3.50 18.24
CA PRO A 223 -9.77 4.72 18.83
C PRO A 223 -8.31 4.60 19.27
N GLY A 224 -7.47 5.56 18.89
CA GLY A 224 -6.06 5.66 19.30
C GLY A 224 -5.90 5.80 20.82
N ASP A 225 -4.76 5.34 21.34
CA ASP A 225 -4.42 5.50 22.76
C ASP A 225 -4.15 6.98 23.14
N LYS A 226 -3.89 7.83 22.13
CA LYS A 226 -3.43 9.21 22.36
C LYS A 226 -4.03 10.23 21.41
N TYR A 227 -4.10 9.92 20.12
CA TYR A 227 -4.60 10.84 19.10
C TYR A 227 -5.91 10.30 18.54
N GLU A 228 -6.82 11.21 18.21
CA GLU A 228 -8.05 10.85 17.51
C GLU A 228 -7.77 10.63 16.01
N ASP A 229 -6.72 11.27 15.46
CA ASP A 229 -6.37 11.21 14.04
C ASP A 229 -6.26 9.76 13.53
N THR A 230 -7.05 9.44 12.49
CA THR A 230 -7.06 8.11 11.88
C THR A 230 -6.04 7.98 10.75
N ALA A 231 -5.26 6.91 10.80
CA ALA A 231 -4.18 6.65 9.85
C ALA A 231 -4.44 5.43 8.96
N ILE A 232 -4.00 5.51 7.71
CA ILE A 232 -3.85 4.38 6.79
C ILE A 232 -2.45 4.44 6.19
N THR A 233 -1.64 3.41 6.45
CA THR A 233 -0.31 3.31 5.84
C THR A 233 -0.42 3.00 4.35
N GLU A 234 -1.26 2.06 3.94
CA GLU A 234 -1.33 1.70 2.53
C GLU A 234 -2.71 1.15 2.14
N ILE A 235 -3.19 1.52 0.95
CA ILE A 235 -4.21 0.75 0.23
C ILE A 235 -3.66 0.51 -1.16
N TYR A 236 -3.27 -0.72 -1.49
CA TYR A 236 -2.65 -1.07 -2.75
C TYR A 236 -3.35 -2.26 -3.41
N PHE A 237 -2.98 -2.56 -4.66
CA PHE A 237 -3.75 -3.44 -5.52
C PHE A 237 -2.89 -4.53 -6.14
N ASP A 238 -3.53 -5.69 -6.36
CA ASP A 238 -3.05 -6.74 -7.23
C ASP A 238 -4.16 -7.14 -8.21
N GLY A 239 -3.80 -7.82 -9.29
CA GLY A 239 -4.69 -7.99 -10.42
C GLY A 239 -4.15 -8.85 -11.55
N ILE A 240 -4.79 -8.68 -12.69
CA ILE A 240 -4.52 -9.42 -13.92
C ILE A 240 -4.34 -8.44 -15.09
N ASP A 241 -3.93 -8.94 -16.26
CA ASP A 241 -3.76 -8.18 -17.51
C ASP A 241 -2.59 -7.17 -17.54
N VAL A 242 -1.53 -7.45 -16.78
CA VAL A 242 -0.32 -6.60 -16.68
C VAL A 242 0.76 -6.94 -17.71
N HIS A 243 0.50 -7.95 -18.56
CA HIS A 243 1.37 -8.47 -19.62
C HIS A 243 0.57 -8.88 -20.86
#